data_AF-A0A101K026-F1
#
_entry.id   AF-A0A101K026-F1
#
_cell.length_a   1.000
_cell.length_b   1.000
_cell.length_c   1.000
_cell.angle_alpha   90.00
_cell.angle_beta   90.00
_cell.angle_gamma   90.00
#
_symmetry.space_group_name_H-M   'P 1'
#
loop_
_entity.id
_entity.type
_entity.pdbx_description
1 polymer ?
#
loop_
_entity_poly.entity_id
_entity_poly.type
_entity_poly.pdbx_seq_one_letter_code
_entity_poly.pdbx_strand_id
1 'polypeptide(L)'
;MNQAVRGVSIADGRMTVDGVTGAFIQAVGRPLALEADGLALVRGHVWREGVRHEANRIEARARPREASLHRAGYPGEAHDIALTIRPFPTEGAQAPLLRLGLSGDTQEAGLDQNYRADLFLPQPLFAELGRDLAASAPEPLHLSLSAATDLWLREAEPEALPGRPLAFHLGLEAASGRSASGHGRVESIEWSRAGLRSGTAPADPDAAAAEADPEEEPDDPVSEQLRRINWSLKQVLIVLAFLMLIVALK
;
A
#
# COMPACT_ATOMS: atom_id res chain seq x y z
N MET A 1 29.24 13.51 -16.36
CA MET A 1 28.12 14.40 -16.70
C MET A 1 27.54 14.94 -15.41
N ASN A 2 27.74 16.24 -15.13
CA ASN A 2 27.12 16.88 -13.97
C ASN A 2 25.61 16.92 -14.21
N GLN A 3 24.82 16.18 -13.41
CA GLN A 3 23.38 16.39 -13.40
C GLN A 3 23.14 17.79 -12.83
N ALA A 4 22.72 18.73 -13.68
CA ALA A 4 22.20 19.99 -13.21
C ALA A 4 21.03 19.70 -12.26
N VAL A 5 21.05 20.32 -11.09
CA VAL A 5 19.91 20.32 -10.17
C VAL A 5 18.69 20.77 -10.97
N ARG A 6 17.67 19.91 -11.07
CA ARG A 6 16.43 20.24 -11.77
C ARG A 6 15.63 21.20 -10.89
N GLY A 7 15.20 22.33 -11.44
CA GLY A 7 14.23 23.18 -10.77
C GLY A 7 12.88 22.47 -10.68
N VAL A 8 12.24 22.62 -9.54
CA VAL A 8 10.93 22.03 -9.23
C VAL A 8 10.07 23.15 -8.68
N SER A 9 8.87 23.29 -9.25
CA SER A 9 7.87 24.23 -8.75
C SER A 9 6.59 23.47 -8.41
N ILE A 10 6.12 23.63 -7.18
CA ILE A 10 4.86 23.05 -6.70
C ILE A 10 3.91 24.21 -6.41
N ALA A 11 2.84 24.31 -7.20
CA ALA A 11 1.80 25.32 -7.07
C ALA A 11 0.43 24.67 -7.32
N ASP A 12 -0.58 25.05 -6.55
CA ASP A 12 -1.97 24.57 -6.72
C ASP A 12 -2.11 23.03 -6.81
N GLY A 13 -1.32 22.30 -6.02
CA GLY A 13 -1.32 20.83 -6.00
C GLY A 13 -0.70 20.17 -7.24
N ARG A 14 -0.03 20.95 -8.09
CA ARG A 14 0.65 20.52 -9.30
C ARG A 14 2.16 20.70 -9.15
N MET A 15 2.92 19.68 -9.52
CA MET A 15 4.38 19.73 -9.59
C MET A 15 4.82 19.84 -11.04
N THR A 16 5.65 20.83 -11.34
CA THR A 16 6.33 20.99 -12.63
C THR A 16 7.82 20.81 -12.42
N VAL A 17 8.49 20.20 -13.39
CA VAL A 17 9.92 19.87 -13.33
C VAL A 17 10.62 20.39 -14.56
N ASP A 18 11.70 21.13 -14.37
CA ASP A 18 12.47 21.70 -15.48
C ASP A 18 12.98 20.63 -16.44
N GLY A 19 12.74 20.86 -17.73
CA GLY A 19 13.11 19.92 -18.80
C GLY A 19 12.22 18.67 -18.88
N VAL A 20 11.07 18.66 -18.20
CA VAL A 20 10.05 17.59 -18.32
C VAL A 20 8.77 18.20 -18.85
N THR A 21 8.21 17.61 -19.91
CA THR A 21 6.95 18.07 -20.49
C THR A 21 5.77 17.67 -19.59
N GLY A 22 4.87 18.62 -19.35
CA GLY A 22 3.65 18.43 -18.56
C GLY A 22 3.87 18.60 -17.06
N ALA A 23 2.76 18.68 -16.33
CA ALA A 23 2.76 18.70 -14.87
C ALA A 23 2.46 17.31 -14.30
N PHE A 24 2.72 17.17 -13.01
CA PHE A 24 2.31 16.04 -12.20
C PHE A 24 1.27 16.49 -11.18
N ILE A 25 0.30 15.63 -10.88
CA ILE A 25 -0.74 15.84 -9.86
C ILE A 25 -0.64 14.76 -8.79
N GLN A 26 -1.05 15.05 -7.56
CA GLN A 26 -1.08 14.02 -6.52
C GLN A 26 -2.12 12.94 -6.83
N ALA A 27 -1.77 11.68 -6.57
CA ALA A 27 -2.58 10.49 -6.79
C ALA A 27 -3.71 10.31 -5.76
N VAL A 28 -4.40 11.39 -5.39
CA VAL A 28 -5.43 11.37 -4.33
C VAL A 28 -6.56 10.42 -4.71
N GLY A 29 -6.90 9.49 -3.81
CA GLY A 29 -7.94 8.50 -4.05
C GLY A 29 -7.56 7.40 -5.06
N ARG A 30 -6.28 7.24 -5.38
CA ARG A 30 -5.75 6.15 -6.19
C ARG A 30 -4.76 5.33 -5.35
N PRO A 31 -5.18 4.19 -4.76
CA PRO A 31 -4.28 3.40 -3.95
C PRO A 31 -3.20 2.76 -4.81
N LEU A 32 -1.97 2.72 -4.28
CA LEU A 32 -0.91 1.90 -4.82
C LEU A 32 -1.04 0.50 -4.22
N ALA A 33 -1.15 -0.51 -5.07
CA ALA A 33 -1.09 -1.91 -4.66
C ALA A 33 0.34 -2.45 -4.81
N LEU A 34 0.83 -3.15 -3.80
CA LEU A 34 2.11 -3.86 -3.84
C LEU A 34 1.89 -5.35 -3.57
N GLU A 35 2.63 -6.18 -4.27
CA GLU A 35 2.78 -7.61 -4.01
C GLU A 35 4.21 -7.88 -3.59
N ALA A 36 4.42 -8.75 -2.61
CA ALA A 36 5.75 -9.13 -2.14
C ALA A 36 5.91 -10.64 -1.94
N ASP A 37 7.07 -11.11 -2.35
CA ASP A 37 7.47 -12.52 -2.30
C ASP A 37 8.82 -12.66 -1.58
N GLY A 38 9.14 -13.90 -1.18
CA GLY A 38 10.41 -14.21 -0.54
C GLY A 38 10.55 -13.59 0.85
N LEU A 39 9.46 -13.54 1.60
CA LEU A 39 9.45 -13.04 2.98
C LEU A 39 10.42 -13.86 3.84
N ALA A 40 11.31 -13.17 4.55
CA ALA A 40 12.29 -13.77 5.42
C ALA A 40 12.36 -13.01 6.74
N LEU A 41 12.17 -13.70 7.87
CA LEU A 41 12.34 -13.13 9.20
C LEU A 41 13.83 -12.96 9.50
N VAL A 42 14.28 -11.72 9.66
CA VAL A 42 15.62 -11.38 10.09
C VAL A 42 15.60 -10.95 11.55
N ARG A 43 16.19 -11.79 12.41
CA ARG A 43 16.33 -11.49 13.84
C ARG A 43 17.53 -10.59 14.08
N GLY A 44 17.38 -9.64 14.98
CA GLY A 44 18.41 -8.65 15.26
C GLY A 44 18.23 -7.99 16.61
N HIS A 45 19.24 -7.21 17.01
CA HIS A 45 19.16 -6.41 18.22
C HIS A 45 19.68 -5.00 17.93
N VAL A 46 19.12 -4.01 18.61
CA VAL A 46 19.57 -2.62 18.55
C VAL A 46 19.81 -2.13 19.97
N TRP A 47 20.81 -1.27 20.14
CA TRP A 47 21.03 -0.56 21.38
C TRP A 47 20.29 0.76 21.34
N ARG A 48 19.41 1.02 22.31
CA ARG A 48 18.72 2.30 22.49
C ARG A 48 18.87 2.70 23.95
N GLU A 49 19.34 3.92 24.20
CA GLU A 49 19.51 4.44 25.57
C GLU A 49 20.36 3.51 26.47
N GLY A 50 21.35 2.82 25.89
CA GLY A 50 22.20 1.86 26.61
C GLY A 50 21.54 0.51 26.92
N VAL A 51 20.28 0.31 26.55
CA VAL A 51 19.56 -0.96 26.70
C VAL A 51 19.48 -1.70 25.36
N ARG A 52 19.65 -3.02 25.41
CA ARG A 52 19.53 -3.88 24.22
C ARG A 52 18.06 -4.23 23.99
N HIS A 53 17.55 -3.88 22.81
CA HIS A 53 16.20 -4.20 22.37
C HIS A 53 16.24 -5.18 21.20
N GLU A 54 15.23 -6.04 21.10
CA GLU A 54 15.02 -6.82 19.88
C GLU A 54 14.67 -5.90 18.71
N ALA A 55 15.26 -6.19 17.55
CA ALA A 55 15.08 -5.43 16.32
C ALA A 55 14.76 -6.38 15.17
N ASN A 56 13.75 -7.22 15.40
CA ASN A 56 13.26 -8.16 14.41
C ASN A 56 12.63 -7.38 13.24
N ARG A 57 12.87 -7.85 12.03
CA ARG A 57 12.27 -7.30 10.80
C ARG A 57 12.00 -8.44 9.82
N ILE A 58 11.11 -8.21 8.87
CA ILE A 58 10.89 -9.12 7.75
C ILE A 58 11.40 -8.43 6.50
N GLU A 59 12.20 -9.12 5.71
CA GLU A 59 12.69 -8.64 4.42
C GLU A 59 11.98 -9.40 3.30
N ALA A 60 11.67 -8.71 2.20
CA ALA A 60 11.02 -9.29 1.03
C ALA A 60 11.37 -8.50 -0.24
N ARG A 61 11.00 -9.05 -1.40
CA ARG A 61 11.02 -8.33 -2.67
C ARG A 61 9.60 -7.97 -3.05
N ALA A 62 9.32 -6.68 -3.18
CA ALA A 62 8.02 -6.16 -3.56
C ALA A 62 8.02 -5.62 -5.00
N ARG A 63 6.85 -5.62 -5.63
CA ARG A 63 6.60 -4.98 -6.92
C ARG A 63 5.23 -4.33 -6.94
N PRO A 64 5.03 -3.22 -7.67
CA PRO A 64 3.71 -2.68 -7.90
C PRO A 64 2.81 -3.69 -8.63
N ARG A 65 1.56 -3.80 -8.19
CA ARG A 65 0.54 -4.63 -8.85
C ARG A 65 -0.26 -3.76 -9.81
N GLU A 66 -0.30 -4.16 -11.09
CA GLU A 66 -1.08 -3.49 -12.14
C GLU A 66 -0.75 -1.97 -12.30
N ALA A 67 0.44 -1.60 -11.85
CA ALA A 67 0.93 -0.22 -11.81
C ALA A 67 2.44 -0.23 -12.07
N SER A 68 3.01 0.94 -12.30
CA SER A 68 4.46 1.15 -12.38
C SER A 68 4.88 2.25 -11.42
N LEU A 69 6.11 2.16 -10.90
CA LEU A 69 6.66 3.16 -9.98
C LEU A 69 7.92 3.78 -10.59
N HIS A 70 7.92 5.11 -10.63
CA HIS A 70 8.94 5.92 -11.31
C HIS A 70 9.41 7.05 -10.40
N ARG A 71 10.27 7.90 -10.95
CA ARG A 71 10.68 9.16 -10.35
C ARG A 71 10.32 10.30 -11.29
N ALA A 72 9.74 11.37 -10.75
CA ALA A 72 9.42 12.53 -11.56
C ALA A 72 10.69 13.11 -12.20
N GLY A 73 10.69 13.25 -13.53
CA GLY A 73 11.82 13.82 -14.27
C GLY A 73 13.08 12.96 -14.41
N TYR A 74 13.02 11.68 -14.03
CA TYR A 74 14.11 10.74 -14.23
C TYR A 74 13.65 9.53 -15.05
N PRO A 75 14.51 8.95 -15.90
CA PRO A 75 14.21 7.70 -16.57
C PRO A 75 14.27 6.53 -15.59
N GLY A 76 13.57 5.45 -15.90
CA GLY A 76 13.59 4.19 -15.15
C GLY A 76 12.29 3.87 -14.44
N GLU A 77 12.12 2.59 -14.16
CA GLU A 77 10.97 2.00 -13.48
C GLU A 77 11.46 1.07 -12.37
N ALA A 78 10.76 1.05 -11.25
CA ALA A 78 10.99 0.11 -10.17
C ALA A 78 10.49 -1.29 -10.59
N HIS A 79 11.41 -2.22 -10.79
CA HIS A 79 11.07 -3.61 -11.09
C HIS A 79 11.03 -4.45 -9.82
N ASP A 80 12.08 -4.35 -9.01
CA ASP A 80 12.17 -4.94 -7.68
C ASP A 80 12.36 -3.84 -6.63
N ILE A 81 11.48 -3.81 -5.63
CA ILE A 81 11.52 -2.90 -4.50
C ILE A 81 11.96 -3.71 -3.28
N ALA A 82 13.07 -3.31 -2.66
CA ALA A 82 13.51 -3.92 -1.41
C ALA A 82 12.51 -3.54 -0.29
N LEU A 83 11.70 -4.50 0.16
CA LEU A 83 10.71 -4.29 1.21
C LEU A 83 11.29 -4.69 2.56
N THR A 84 11.23 -3.78 3.52
CA THR A 84 11.51 -4.06 4.93
C THR A 84 10.27 -3.80 5.77
N ILE A 85 9.77 -4.83 6.45
CA ILE A 85 8.63 -4.75 7.36
C ILE A 85 9.15 -4.71 8.79
N ARG A 86 8.69 -3.74 9.58
CA ARG A 86 9.11 -3.52 10.96
C ARG A 86 7.90 -3.26 11.85
N PRO A 87 7.94 -3.64 13.14
CA PRO A 87 6.97 -3.13 14.09
C PRO A 87 7.22 -1.64 14.35
N PHE A 88 6.18 -0.91 14.77
CA PHE A 88 6.37 0.43 15.31
C PHE A 88 7.27 0.41 16.56
N PRO A 89 8.14 1.42 16.75
CA PRO A 89 9.08 1.46 17.85
C PRO A 89 8.44 1.77 19.22
N THR A 90 7.17 2.17 19.23
CA THR A 90 6.39 2.52 20.42
C THR A 90 5.09 1.73 20.41
N GLU A 91 4.67 1.27 21.58
CA GLU A 91 3.37 0.62 21.76
C GLU A 91 2.22 1.65 21.58
N GLY A 92 1.19 1.25 20.83
CA GLY A 92 0.04 2.09 20.53
C GLY A 92 -0.68 1.63 19.26
N ALA A 93 -2.00 1.86 19.19
CA ALA A 93 -2.78 1.59 18.00
C ALA A 93 -2.46 2.63 16.91
N GLN A 94 -1.43 2.36 16.11
CA GLN A 94 -1.06 3.17 14.96
C GLN A 94 -1.54 2.47 13.68
N ALA A 95 -2.13 3.19 12.73
CA ALA A 95 -2.45 2.61 11.44
C ALA A 95 -1.15 2.19 10.72
N PRO A 96 -1.12 1.08 9.97
CA PRO A 96 0.09 0.68 9.27
C PRO A 96 0.52 1.73 8.23
N LEU A 97 1.82 1.96 8.13
CA LEU A 97 2.42 3.03 7.34
C LEU A 97 3.40 2.46 6.32
N LEU A 98 3.29 2.89 5.08
CA LEU A 98 4.22 2.62 4.00
C LEU A 98 5.08 3.86 3.75
N ARG A 99 6.39 3.68 3.64
CA ARG A 99 7.32 4.69 3.14
C ARG A 99 8.07 4.14 1.94
N LEU A 100 8.06 4.90 0.85
CA LEU A 100 8.73 4.57 -0.41
C LEU A 100 9.86 5.55 -0.65
N GLY A 101 10.98 5.07 -1.16
CA GLY A 101 12.11 5.93 -1.48
C GLY A 101 13.19 5.20 -2.24
N LEU A 102 14.39 5.75 -2.19
CA LEU A 102 15.58 5.17 -2.79
C LEU A 102 16.54 4.71 -1.70
N SER A 103 17.30 3.66 -2.00
CA SER A 103 18.35 3.17 -1.11
C SER A 103 19.55 4.12 -1.16
N GLY A 104 19.82 4.82 -0.06
CA GLY A 104 21.01 5.65 0.13
C GLY A 104 20.76 7.16 0.10
N ASP A 105 21.31 7.86 1.09
CA ASP A 105 21.45 9.33 1.09
C ASP A 105 22.69 9.80 0.30
N THR A 106 23.56 8.87 -0.10
CA THR A 106 24.85 9.16 -0.70
C THR A 106 24.73 9.57 -2.15
N GLN A 107 25.36 10.71 -2.42
CA GLN A 107 25.41 11.50 -3.63
C GLN A 107 26.20 10.83 -4.77
N GLU A 108 26.21 9.49 -4.86
CA GLU A 108 26.91 8.80 -5.93
C GLU A 108 25.93 8.46 -7.06
N ALA A 109 25.95 9.35 -8.04
CA ALA A 109 25.47 9.10 -9.38
C ALA A 109 26.23 7.91 -9.98
N GLY A 110 25.76 6.69 -9.71
CA GLY A 110 26.42 5.48 -10.20
C GLY A 110 25.83 4.21 -9.62
N LEU A 111 24.85 3.67 -10.34
CA LEU A 111 24.61 2.22 -10.49
C LEU A 111 23.75 1.45 -9.48
N ASP A 112 23.46 1.91 -8.27
CA ASP A 112 22.50 1.19 -7.39
C ASP A 112 21.31 2.08 -6.95
N GLN A 113 20.50 2.50 -7.94
CA GLN A 113 19.27 3.28 -7.72
C GLN A 113 18.09 2.35 -7.33
N ASN A 114 18.29 1.56 -6.28
CA ASN A 114 17.33 0.53 -5.88
C ASN A 114 16.21 1.14 -5.04
N TYR A 115 14.98 1.00 -5.53
CA TYR A 115 13.79 1.40 -4.79
C TYR A 115 13.68 0.63 -3.49
N ARG A 116 13.23 1.32 -2.44
CA ARG A 116 13.02 0.76 -1.11
C ARG A 116 11.62 1.07 -0.61
N ALA A 117 11.02 0.08 0.05
CA ALA A 117 9.80 0.22 0.82
C ALA A 117 10.08 -0.12 2.28
N ASP A 118 9.70 0.76 3.20
CA ASP A 118 9.60 0.43 4.62
C ASP A 118 8.13 0.36 5.01
N LEU A 119 7.70 -0.79 5.52
CA LEU A 119 6.35 -1.02 6.01
C LEU A 119 6.37 -1.12 7.54
N PHE A 120 5.70 -0.19 8.20
CA PHE A 120 5.57 -0.18 9.65
C PHE A 120 4.21 -0.72 10.05
N LEU A 121 4.21 -1.79 10.84
CA LEU A 121 3.01 -2.48 11.29
C LEU A 121 2.79 -2.30 12.80
N PRO A 122 1.53 -2.32 13.27
CA PRO A 122 1.22 -2.57 14.67
C PRO A 122 1.91 -3.85 15.16
N GLN A 123 2.34 -3.84 16.43
CA GLN A 123 2.99 -5.01 17.04
C GLN A 123 2.17 -6.30 16.91
N PRO A 124 0.83 -6.32 17.13
CA PRO A 124 0.03 -7.54 16.98
C PRO A 124 0.10 -8.12 15.56
N LEU A 125 -0.02 -7.25 14.54
CA LEU A 125 -0.02 -7.64 13.14
C LEU A 125 1.36 -8.13 12.68
N PHE A 126 2.43 -7.46 13.14
CA PHE A 126 3.80 -7.92 12.88
C PHE A 126 4.06 -9.30 13.51
N ALA A 127 3.60 -9.51 14.75
CA ALA A 127 3.76 -10.79 15.44
C ALA A 127 2.97 -11.92 14.76
N GLU A 128 1.77 -11.63 14.25
CA GLU A 128 0.95 -12.57 13.49
C GLU A 128 1.62 -13.00 12.19
N LEU A 129 2.04 -12.04 11.36
CA LEU A 129 2.80 -12.32 10.13
C LEU A 129 4.08 -13.12 10.43
N GLY A 130 4.78 -12.79 11.52
CA GLY A 130 5.98 -13.51 11.94
C GLY A 130 5.70 -14.97 12.34
N ARG A 131 4.58 -15.25 13.02
CA ARG A 131 4.15 -16.62 13.36
C ARG A 131 3.80 -17.41 12.11
N ASP A 132 3.00 -16.83 11.21
CA ASP A 132 2.57 -17.50 9.99
C ASP A 132 3.75 -17.79 9.07
N LEU A 133 4.71 -16.86 9.00
CA LEU A 133 5.95 -17.05 8.26
C LEU A 133 6.77 -18.22 8.83
N ALA A 134 6.87 -18.35 10.16
CA ALA A 134 7.53 -19.50 10.78
C ALA A 134 6.79 -20.82 10.51
N ALA A 135 5.46 -20.79 10.38
CA ALA A 135 4.61 -21.94 10.09
C ALA A 135 4.39 -22.20 8.59
N SER A 136 5.02 -21.43 7.71
CA SER A 136 4.77 -21.48 6.26
C SER A 136 5.51 -22.61 5.56
N ALA A 137 6.61 -23.12 6.14
CA ALA A 137 7.41 -24.17 5.51
C ALA A 137 6.55 -25.44 5.21
N PRO A 138 6.50 -25.93 3.96
CA PRO A 138 7.40 -25.64 2.82
C PRO A 138 6.93 -24.56 1.82
N GLU A 139 5.71 -24.02 1.94
CA GLU A 139 5.15 -23.09 0.97
C GLU A 139 5.47 -21.62 1.33
N PRO A 140 6.07 -20.83 0.42
CA PRO A 140 6.35 -19.43 0.72
C PRO A 140 5.04 -18.64 0.89
N LEU A 141 5.04 -17.72 1.87
CA LEU A 141 4.00 -16.71 1.98
C LEU A 141 4.15 -15.67 0.87
N HIS A 142 3.01 -15.31 0.29
CA HIS A 142 2.83 -14.17 -0.58
C HIS A 142 2.11 -13.07 0.20
N LEU A 143 2.61 -11.84 0.14
CA LEU A 143 2.02 -10.68 0.79
C LEU A 143 1.44 -9.75 -0.27
N SER A 144 0.23 -9.27 -0.06
CA SER A 144 -0.38 -8.19 -0.84
C SER A 144 -0.80 -7.06 0.08
N LEU A 145 -0.65 -5.83 -0.37
CA LEU A 145 -1.12 -4.65 0.35
C LEU A 145 -1.61 -3.57 -0.61
N SER A 146 -2.52 -2.73 -0.11
CA SER A 146 -2.93 -1.49 -0.76
C SER A 146 -2.69 -0.31 0.16
N ALA A 147 -2.21 0.80 -0.40
CA ALA A 147 -1.95 2.01 0.37
C ALA A 147 -2.42 3.26 -0.38
N ALA A 148 -3.12 4.15 0.31
CA ALA A 148 -3.34 5.51 -0.17
C ALA A 148 -2.05 6.31 0.00
N THR A 149 -1.45 6.76 -1.10
CA THR A 149 -0.13 7.40 -1.11
C THR A 149 -0.17 8.87 -1.52
N ASP A 150 0.87 9.62 -1.17
CA ASP A 150 1.13 10.98 -1.62
C ASP A 150 1.94 11.04 -2.95
N LEU A 151 2.00 9.93 -3.68
CA LEU A 151 2.71 9.83 -4.95
C LEU A 151 2.06 10.69 -6.04
N TRP A 152 2.81 10.90 -7.10
CA TRP A 152 2.43 11.78 -8.19
C TRP A 152 2.08 10.98 -9.45
N LEU A 153 1.10 11.47 -10.22
CA LEU A 153 0.72 10.98 -11.54
C LEU A 153 1.01 12.05 -12.58
N ARG A 154 1.26 11.66 -13.82
CA ARG A 154 1.33 12.64 -14.92
C ARG A 154 -0.06 13.20 -15.19
N GLU A 155 -0.18 14.52 -15.31
CA GLU A 155 -1.47 15.15 -15.59
C GLU A 155 -2.07 14.71 -16.93
N ALA A 156 -1.21 14.50 -17.93
CA ALA A 156 -1.61 14.03 -19.26
C ALA A 156 -1.98 12.53 -19.30
N GLU A 157 -2.01 11.85 -18.16
CA GLU A 157 -2.53 10.49 -18.00
C GLU A 157 -3.84 10.57 -17.18
N PRO A 158 -4.96 11.01 -17.78
CA PRO A 158 -6.15 11.41 -17.02
C PRO A 158 -6.90 10.22 -16.42
N GLU A 159 -6.62 9.01 -16.88
CA GLU A 159 -7.18 7.76 -16.38
C GLU A 159 -6.26 6.63 -16.86
N ALA A 160 -6.13 5.55 -16.07
CA ALA A 160 -5.56 4.31 -16.57
C ALA A 160 -6.43 3.85 -17.75
N LEU A 161 -5.99 4.14 -18.98
CA LEU A 161 -6.60 3.59 -20.19
C LEU A 161 -6.75 2.07 -19.96
N PRO A 162 -7.91 1.46 -20.27
CA PRO A 162 -8.10 0.03 -20.07
C PRO A 162 -6.92 -0.77 -20.64
N GLY A 163 -6.23 -1.51 -19.77
CA GLY A 163 -5.05 -2.31 -20.14
C GLY A 163 -3.69 -1.61 -20.03
N ARG A 164 -3.61 -0.36 -19.56
CA ARG A 164 -2.33 0.32 -19.27
C ARG A 164 -2.13 0.52 -17.77
N PRO A 165 -1.00 0.05 -17.19
CA PRO A 165 -0.73 0.25 -15.78
C PRO A 165 -0.59 1.74 -15.45
N LEU A 166 -1.09 2.13 -14.27
CA LEU A 166 -0.98 3.51 -13.79
C LEU A 166 0.46 3.80 -13.36
N ALA A 167 1.03 4.90 -13.86
CA ALA A 167 2.41 5.28 -13.56
C ALA A 167 2.49 6.23 -12.36
N PHE A 168 2.80 5.67 -11.19
CA PHE A 168 3.09 6.43 -9.99
C PHE A 168 4.52 6.96 -9.99
N HIS A 169 4.73 8.15 -9.45
CA HIS A 169 6.03 8.80 -9.42
C HIS A 169 6.36 9.27 -8.00
N LEU A 170 7.56 8.94 -7.53
CA LEU A 170 8.17 9.66 -6.44
C LEU A 170 8.35 11.13 -6.85
N GLY A 171 7.90 12.03 -5.97
CA GLY A 171 8.05 13.46 -6.17
C GLY A 171 9.52 13.89 -6.13
N LEU A 172 9.75 15.18 -6.34
CA LEU A 172 11.07 15.79 -6.14
C LEU A 172 11.02 16.78 -4.97
N GLU A 173 12.10 16.83 -4.21
CA GLU A 173 12.30 17.83 -3.17
C GLU A 173 12.67 19.18 -3.81
N ALA A 174 11.88 20.22 -3.55
CA ALA A 174 12.02 21.52 -4.22
C ALA A 174 13.39 22.18 -4.03
N ALA A 175 14.03 21.98 -2.87
CA ALA A 175 15.32 22.61 -2.56
C ALA A 175 16.51 21.93 -3.24
N SER A 176 16.45 20.60 -3.48
CA SER A 176 17.58 19.81 -3.94
C SER A 176 17.39 19.21 -5.33
N GLY A 177 16.16 19.20 -5.86
CA GLY A 177 15.79 18.49 -7.08
C GLY A 177 15.93 16.96 -6.98
N ARG A 178 16.23 16.42 -5.79
CA ARG A 178 16.36 14.97 -5.55
C ARG A 178 14.98 14.34 -5.44
N SER A 179 14.89 13.04 -5.70
CA SER A 179 13.65 12.30 -5.46
C SER A 179 13.29 12.31 -3.97
N ALA A 180 12.10 12.79 -3.67
CA ALA A 180 11.52 12.80 -2.34
C ALA A 180 10.98 11.40 -1.99
N SER A 181 10.97 11.09 -0.69
CA SER A 181 10.30 9.88 -0.22
C SER A 181 8.78 10.05 -0.30
N GLY A 182 8.09 9.01 -0.76
CA GLY A 182 6.64 8.93 -0.72
C GLY A 182 6.16 8.27 0.58
N HIS A 183 4.99 8.66 1.04
CA HIS A 183 4.35 8.13 2.23
C HIS A 183 2.96 7.62 1.85
N GLY A 184 2.54 6.55 2.52
CA GLY A 184 1.22 5.98 2.32
C GLY A 184 0.65 5.41 3.60
N ARG A 185 -0.65 5.59 3.76
CA ARG A 185 -1.43 4.89 4.78
C ARG A 185 -1.91 3.58 4.17
N VAL A 186 -1.57 2.47 4.80
CA VAL A 186 -2.01 1.14 4.35
C VAL A 186 -3.49 0.99 4.64
N GLU A 187 -4.24 0.61 3.61
CA GLU A 187 -5.70 0.44 3.66
C GLU A 187 -6.07 -1.04 3.81
N SER A 188 -5.33 -1.93 3.15
CA SER A 188 -5.45 -3.38 3.32
C SER A 188 -4.08 -4.05 3.28
N ILE A 189 -3.97 -5.17 3.98
CA ILE A 189 -2.79 -6.04 3.99
C ILE A 189 -3.26 -7.48 4.21
N GLU A 190 -2.85 -8.37 3.32
CA GLU A 190 -3.25 -9.78 3.31
C GLU A 190 -2.04 -10.63 2.96
N TRP A 191 -1.90 -11.78 3.60
CA TRP A 191 -0.90 -12.78 3.22
C TRP A 191 -1.51 -14.16 3.13
N SER A 192 -1.05 -14.93 2.16
CA SER A 192 -1.51 -16.29 1.91
C SER A 192 -0.35 -17.17 1.45
N ARG A 193 -0.50 -18.49 1.59
CA ARG A 193 0.47 -19.42 1.03
C ARG A 193 0.33 -19.44 -0.49
N ALA A 194 1.45 -19.36 -1.20
CA ALA A 194 1.46 -19.22 -2.65
C ALA A 194 0.73 -20.37 -3.41
N GLY A 195 0.58 -21.55 -2.79
CA GLY A 195 -0.15 -22.71 -3.35
C GLY A 195 -1.68 -22.65 -3.22
N LEU A 196 -2.21 -21.75 -2.39
CA LEU A 196 -3.65 -21.59 -2.10
C LEU A 196 -4.24 -20.35 -2.76
N ARG A 197 -3.66 -19.92 -3.90
CA ARG A 197 -4.36 -19.00 -4.80
C ARG A 197 -5.64 -19.71 -5.25
N SER A 198 -6.74 -19.39 -4.58
CA SER A 198 -8.08 -19.68 -5.07
C SER A 198 -8.14 -19.15 -6.49
N GLY A 199 -8.05 -20.08 -7.44
CA GLY A 199 -8.48 -19.80 -8.78
C GLY A 199 -9.88 -19.20 -8.68
N THR A 200 -10.09 -18.09 -9.38
CA THR A 200 -11.30 -17.96 -10.16
C THR A 200 -11.48 -19.28 -10.89
N ALA A 201 -12.30 -20.18 -10.31
CA ALA A 201 -12.72 -21.38 -11.00
C ALA A 201 -13.34 -20.91 -12.32
N PRO A 202 -12.93 -21.45 -13.48
CA PRO A 202 -13.73 -21.27 -14.67
C PRO A 202 -15.12 -21.82 -14.35
N ALA A 203 -16.15 -21.01 -14.57
CA ALA A 203 -17.53 -21.47 -14.52
C ALA A 203 -17.64 -22.61 -15.54
N ASP A 204 -17.76 -23.84 -15.04
CA ASP A 204 -18.15 -24.99 -15.84
C ASP A 204 -19.68 -24.87 -16.05
N PRO A 205 -20.17 -24.64 -17.28
CA PRO A 205 -21.59 -24.43 -17.53
C PRO A 205 -22.28 -25.76 -17.82
N ASP A 206 -21.99 -26.81 -17.05
CA ASP A 206 -22.55 -28.14 -17.32
C ASP A 206 -22.69 -28.99 -16.04
N ALA A 207 -23.62 -28.59 -15.18
CA ALA A 207 -24.22 -29.48 -14.19
C ALA A 207 -25.57 -28.92 -13.73
N ALA A 208 -26.53 -28.85 -14.64
CA ALA A 208 -27.94 -28.76 -14.27
C ALA A 208 -28.46 -30.16 -13.89
N ALA A 209 -29.34 -30.18 -12.88
CA ALA A 209 -30.21 -31.26 -12.43
C ALA A 209 -29.67 -32.30 -11.43
N ALA A 210 -29.78 -31.95 -10.14
CA ALA A 210 -30.39 -32.84 -9.14
C ALA A 210 -31.08 -31.97 -8.08
N GLU A 211 -32.42 -31.99 -8.07
CA GLU A 211 -33.27 -31.26 -7.11
C GLU A 211 -33.46 -32.02 -5.79
N ALA A 212 -33.73 -31.20 -4.76
CA ALA A 212 -34.35 -31.44 -3.44
C ALA A 212 -33.51 -32.08 -2.31
N ASP A 213 -33.61 -31.69 -1.03
CA ASP A 213 -34.06 -30.49 -0.26
C ASP A 213 -33.56 -30.76 1.21
N PRO A 214 -33.87 -29.92 2.22
CA PRO A 214 -32.99 -28.99 2.93
C PRO A 214 -32.53 -29.51 4.31
N GLU A 215 -31.43 -28.98 4.89
CA GLU A 215 -31.32 -28.77 6.35
C GLU A 215 -30.00 -28.07 6.74
N GLU A 216 -30.16 -27.06 7.61
CA GLU A 216 -29.18 -26.48 8.54
C GLU A 216 -28.12 -25.50 8.00
N GLU A 217 -28.58 -24.27 7.80
CA GLU A 217 -27.84 -23.03 8.01
C GLU A 217 -27.43 -22.93 9.49
N PRO A 218 -26.13 -22.87 9.87
CA PRO A 218 -25.77 -22.42 11.19
C PRO A 218 -25.93 -20.89 11.23
N ASP A 219 -27.00 -20.46 11.89
CA ASP A 219 -27.24 -19.08 12.34
C ASP A 219 -25.96 -18.48 12.92
N ASP A 220 -25.37 -17.52 12.20
CA ASP A 220 -24.20 -16.79 12.65
C ASP A 220 -24.64 -15.49 13.36
N PRO A 221 -24.70 -15.45 14.71
CA PRO A 221 -25.26 -14.33 15.47
C PRO A 221 -24.47 -13.02 15.30
N VAL A 222 -23.23 -13.12 14.79
CA VAL A 222 -22.34 -11.97 14.54
C VAL A 222 -22.77 -11.21 13.27
N SER A 223 -23.25 -11.94 12.26
CA SER A 223 -23.69 -11.38 10.98
C SER A 223 -25.00 -10.58 11.12
N GLU A 224 -25.92 -11.02 11.99
CA GLU A 224 -27.11 -10.24 12.32
C GLU A 224 -26.80 -8.96 13.13
N GLN A 225 -25.84 -9.02 14.06
CA GLN A 225 -25.42 -7.84 14.83
C GLN A 225 -24.77 -6.79 13.92
N LEU A 226 -23.88 -7.19 13.01
CA LEU A 226 -23.25 -6.28 12.05
C LEU A 226 -24.26 -5.65 11.08
N ARG A 227 -25.24 -6.44 10.62
CA ARG A 227 -26.33 -5.94 9.78
C ARG A 227 -27.25 -4.97 10.53
N ARG A 228 -27.53 -5.20 11.82
CA ARG A 228 -28.33 -4.31 12.67
C ARG A 228 -27.61 -2.99 13.00
N ILE A 229 -26.29 -3.03 13.22
CA ILE A 229 -25.45 -1.84 13.45
C ILE A 229 -25.36 -0.98 12.18
N ASN A 230 -25.14 -1.61 11.03
CA ASN A 230 -25.04 -0.89 9.76
C ASN A 230 -26.40 -0.24 9.38
N TRP A 231 -27.51 -0.88 9.76
CA TRP A 231 -28.85 -0.33 9.54
C TRP A 231 -29.20 0.82 10.51
N SER A 232 -28.84 0.72 11.79
CA SER A 232 -29.10 1.80 12.76
C SER A 232 -28.26 3.05 12.49
N LEU A 233 -27.01 2.89 12.06
CA LEU A 233 -26.13 4.01 11.67
C LEU A 233 -26.70 4.79 10.47
N LYS A 234 -27.25 4.07 9.49
CA LYS A 234 -27.89 4.68 8.32
C LYS A 234 -29.15 5.46 8.72
N GLN A 235 -29.93 4.97 9.68
CA GLN A 235 -31.09 5.70 10.22
C GLN A 235 -30.69 6.96 11.00
N VAL A 236 -29.65 6.91 11.83
CA VAL A 236 -29.16 8.09 12.56
C VAL A 236 -28.69 9.18 11.61
N LEU A 237 -27.96 8.81 10.54
CA LEU A 237 -27.52 9.75 9.50
C LEU A 237 -28.70 10.43 8.78
N ILE A 238 -29.75 9.67 8.48
CA ILE A 238 -30.96 10.21 7.82
C ILE A 238 -31.69 11.20 8.73
N VAL A 239 -31.84 10.89 10.02
CA VAL A 239 -32.48 11.79 10.99
C VAL A 239 -31.66 13.07 11.18
N LEU A 240 -30.33 12.96 11.24
CA LEU A 240 -29.45 14.12 11.37
C LEU A 240 -29.53 15.04 10.14
N ALA A 241 -29.57 14.45 8.94
CA ALA A 241 -29.76 15.20 7.70
C ALA A 241 -31.12 15.91 7.68
N PHE A 242 -32.18 15.27 8.17
CA PHE A 242 -33.51 15.87 8.26
C PHE A 242 -33.57 17.02 9.28
N LEU A 243 -32.93 16.87 10.43
CA LEU A 243 -32.82 17.94 11.43
C LEU A 243 -32.05 19.15 10.87
N MET A 244 -30.94 18.91 10.16
CA MET A 244 -30.21 19.98 9.49
C MET A 244 -31.06 20.68 8.43
N LEU A 245 -31.85 19.93 7.65
CA LEU A 245 -32.78 20.50 6.67
C LEU A 245 -33.82 21.40 7.33
N ILE A 246 -34.40 20.97 8.46
CA ILE A 246 -35.42 21.74 9.20
C ILE A 246 -34.82 23.02 9.81
N VAL A 247 -33.60 22.95 10.36
CA VAL A 247 -32.90 24.12 10.88
C VAL A 247 -32.53 25.11 9.76
N ALA A 248 -32.17 24.62 8.57
CA ALA A 248 -31.85 25.47 7.43
C ALA A 248 -33.10 26.11 6.78
N LEU A 249 -34.29 25.54 6.97
CA LEU A 249 -35.56 26.07 6.46
C LEU A 249 -36.22 27.11 7.38
N LYS A 250 -35.64 27.38 8.56
CA LYS A 250 -36.15 28.33 9.54
C LYS A 250 -35.25 29.57 9.62
#